data_AF-A0A5N5F0J3-F1
#
_entry.id   AF-A0A5N5F0J3-F1
#
_cell.length_a   1.000
_cell.length_b   1.000
_cell.length_c   1.000
_cell.angle_alpha   90.00
_cell.angle_beta   90.00
_cell.angle_gamma   90.00
#
_symmetry.space_group_name_H-M   'P 1'
#
loop_
_entity.id
_entity.type
_entity.pdbx_description
1 polymer ?
#
loop_
_entity_poly.entity_id
_entity_poly.type
_entity_poly.pdbx_seq_one_letter_code
_entity_poly.pdbx_strand_id
1 'polypeptide(L)'
;MNRGRCHPAGPRRPRPRSGPVRRAAGSAECPPSSSGVSCGHVGIVGRDGGAPGARRLHRTPLRRAIERLRRLPAADRARLPGISAARSAQSLAGAIVAETAMRTMEVDPVLICPWAIREGVLLQAFESPDRVGRALLTG
;
A
#
# COMPACT_ATOMS: atom_id res chain seq x y z
N MET A 1 -7.00 37.59 32.86
CA MET A 1 -7.36 36.44 33.74
C MET A 1 -8.27 35.49 32.99
N ASN A 2 -7.81 34.28 32.62
CA ASN A 2 -8.66 33.08 32.54
C ASN A 2 -7.77 31.83 32.53
N ARG A 3 -7.62 31.16 33.69
CA ARG A 3 -6.82 29.94 33.83
C ARG A 3 -7.71 28.74 33.51
N GLY A 4 -7.60 28.21 32.30
CA GLY A 4 -8.21 26.94 31.91
C GLY A 4 -7.69 25.81 32.80
N ARG A 5 -8.60 25.16 33.55
CA ARG A 5 -8.29 24.06 34.47
C ARG A 5 -7.88 22.82 33.67
N CYS A 6 -6.64 22.38 33.81
CA CYS A 6 -6.22 21.04 33.41
C CYS A 6 -6.86 20.01 34.34
N HIS A 7 -7.61 19.06 33.79
CA HIS A 7 -8.08 17.89 34.55
C HIS A 7 -6.89 16.97 34.90
N PRO A 8 -6.82 16.44 36.14
CA PRO A 8 -5.77 15.50 36.52
C PRO A 8 -5.94 14.16 35.79
N ALA A 9 -4.84 13.67 35.22
CA ALA A 9 -4.78 12.38 34.55
C ALA A 9 -5.12 11.24 35.53
N GLY A 10 -6.19 10.50 35.24
CA GLY A 10 -6.53 9.29 35.99
C GLY A 10 -5.49 8.17 35.83
N PRO A 11 -5.50 7.15 36.70
CA PRO A 11 -4.50 6.10 36.70
C PRO A 11 -4.50 5.30 35.38
N ARG A 12 -3.32 5.16 34.77
CA ARG A 12 -3.13 4.42 33.51
C ARG A 12 -3.40 2.93 33.75
N ARG A 13 -4.36 2.34 33.03
CA ARG A 13 -4.58 0.89 33.02
C ARG A 13 -3.32 0.17 32.53
N PRO A 14 -2.90 -0.96 33.14
CA PRO A 14 -1.77 -1.73 32.65
C PRO A 14 -2.08 -2.31 31.26
N ARG A 15 -1.14 -2.15 30.31
CA ARG A 15 -1.23 -2.74 28.98
C ARG A 15 -1.09 -4.26 29.08
N PRO A 16 -1.92 -5.06 28.38
CA PRO A 16 -1.74 -6.50 28.35
C PRO A 16 -0.40 -6.85 27.69
N ARG A 17 0.41 -7.67 28.37
CA ARG A 17 1.67 -8.22 27.85
C ARG A 17 1.34 -9.10 26.63
N SER A 18 1.82 -8.73 25.46
CA SER A 18 1.75 -9.55 24.26
C SER A 18 2.58 -10.82 24.46
N GLY A 19 1.92 -11.97 24.65
CA GLY A 19 2.57 -13.28 24.55
C GLY A 19 3.03 -13.57 23.12
N PRO A 20 3.93 -14.55 22.91
CA PRO A 20 4.41 -14.89 21.58
C PRO A 20 3.25 -15.41 20.70
N VAL A 21 3.06 -14.77 19.54
CA VAL A 21 2.11 -15.20 18.51
C VAL A 21 2.54 -16.57 18.00
N ARG A 22 1.80 -17.63 18.35
CA ARG A 22 1.96 -18.96 17.76
C ARG A 22 1.69 -18.85 16.25
N ARG A 23 2.70 -19.10 15.41
CA ARG A 23 2.53 -19.24 13.96
C ARG A 23 1.90 -20.60 13.68
N ALA A 24 0.68 -20.59 13.14
CA ALA A 24 0.16 -21.74 12.41
C ALA A 24 0.85 -21.78 11.04
N ALA A 25 1.86 -22.64 10.89
CA ALA A 25 2.33 -23.09 9.60
C ALA A 25 1.45 -24.29 9.22
N GLY A 26 0.56 -24.08 8.26
CA GLY A 26 -0.23 -25.14 7.62
C GLY A 26 -0.20 -24.90 6.12
N SER A 27 0.88 -25.31 5.46
CA SER A 27 0.91 -25.46 4.01
C SER A 27 0.05 -26.67 3.65
N ALA A 28 -1.09 -26.43 3.01
CA ALA A 28 -1.63 -27.38 2.05
C ALA A 28 -1.06 -26.96 0.69
N GLU A 29 -0.01 -27.63 0.23
CA GLU A 29 0.45 -27.53 -1.15
C GLU A 29 -0.55 -28.26 -2.05
N CYS A 30 -1.10 -27.55 -3.04
CA CYS A 30 -1.75 -28.18 -4.20
C CYS A 30 -0.74 -28.24 -5.34
N PRO A 31 -0.57 -29.40 -6.00
CA PRO A 31 0.33 -29.53 -7.15
C PRO A 31 -0.21 -28.77 -8.37
N PRO A 32 0.66 -28.39 -9.33
CA PRO A 32 0.24 -27.68 -10.53
C PRO A 32 -0.51 -28.64 -11.46
N SER A 33 -1.84 -28.50 -11.53
CA SER A 33 -2.63 -29.09 -12.61
C SER A 33 -2.57 -28.17 -13.84
N SER A 34 -1.98 -28.70 -14.90
CA SER A 34 -2.00 -28.17 -16.25
C SER A 34 -3.42 -28.19 -16.79
N SER A 35 -4.15 -27.08 -16.67
CA SER A 35 -5.30 -26.76 -17.54
C SER A 35 -5.54 -25.26 -17.49
N GLY A 36 -5.48 -24.64 -18.67
CA GLY A 36 -5.66 -23.22 -18.86
C GLY A 36 -7.05 -22.73 -18.47
N VAL A 37 -7.19 -21.40 -18.57
CA VAL A 37 -8.32 -20.57 -18.15
C VAL A 37 -8.25 -20.19 -16.66
N SER A 38 -7.29 -19.31 -16.33
CA SER A 38 -7.45 -18.52 -15.10
C SER A 38 -8.56 -17.50 -15.33
N CYS A 39 -9.63 -17.70 -14.57
CA CYS A 39 -10.74 -16.78 -14.45
C CYS A 39 -10.23 -15.38 -14.06
N GLY A 40 -10.25 -14.45 -15.02
CA GLY A 40 -10.85 -13.12 -14.88
C GLY A 40 -10.54 -12.21 -13.69
N HIS A 41 -9.54 -12.48 -12.85
CA HIS A 41 -9.07 -11.52 -11.87
C HIS A 41 -8.11 -10.58 -12.59
N VAL A 42 -8.61 -9.45 -13.08
CA VAL A 42 -7.77 -8.30 -13.47
C VAL A 42 -7.12 -7.76 -12.19
N GLY A 43 -6.20 -8.52 -11.63
CA GLY A 43 -5.12 -8.00 -10.81
C GLY A 43 -4.12 -7.41 -11.77
N ILE A 44 -4.03 -6.08 -11.81
CA ILE A 44 -2.94 -5.37 -12.48
C ILE A 44 -1.56 -5.74 -11.94
N VAL A 45 -1.53 -6.46 -10.82
CA VAL A 45 -0.37 -6.74 -10.03
C VAL A 45 -0.33 -8.22 -9.70
N GLY A 46 0.67 -8.91 -10.26
CA GLY A 46 0.96 -10.31 -9.98
C GLY A 46 1.71 -10.45 -8.65
N ARG A 47 1.40 -11.51 -7.89
CA ARG A 47 2.20 -11.95 -6.76
C ARG A 47 3.08 -13.10 -7.25
N ASP A 48 4.32 -12.79 -7.58
CA ASP A 48 5.29 -13.83 -7.94
C ASP A 48 5.81 -14.46 -6.65
N GLY A 49 6.23 -15.74 -6.71
CA GLY A 49 6.72 -16.54 -5.57
C GLY A 49 8.00 -16.03 -4.86
N GLY A 50 8.33 -14.75 -4.99
CA GLY A 50 9.34 -14.07 -4.17
C GLY A 50 8.80 -13.62 -2.82
N ALA A 51 9.66 -12.95 -2.04
CA ALA A 51 9.42 -12.50 -0.66
C ALA A 51 7.97 -12.00 -0.42
N PRO A 52 7.33 -12.37 0.71
CA PRO A 52 5.93 -12.07 0.95
C PRO A 52 5.66 -10.56 0.83
N GLY A 53 4.98 -10.15 -0.25
CA GLY A 53 4.65 -8.76 -0.52
C GLY A 53 5.25 -8.17 -1.81
N ALA A 54 6.20 -8.86 -2.47
CA ALA A 54 6.70 -8.45 -3.76
C ALA A 54 5.60 -8.57 -4.83
N ARG A 55 5.31 -7.44 -5.47
CA ARG A 55 4.20 -7.30 -6.40
C ARG A 55 4.72 -6.68 -7.69
N ARG A 56 4.65 -7.38 -8.83
CA ARG A 56 5.13 -6.86 -10.12
C ARG A 56 4.01 -6.19 -10.91
N LEU A 57 4.34 -5.08 -11.55
CA LEU A 57 3.47 -4.35 -12.46
C LEU A 57 4.13 -4.31 -13.86
N HIS A 58 3.42 -4.84 -14.84
CA HIS A 58 3.83 -4.85 -16.23
C HIS A 58 3.05 -3.80 -17.04
N ARG A 59 3.69 -3.23 -18.08
CA ARG A 59 3.08 -2.20 -18.94
C ARG A 59 1.82 -2.70 -19.66
N THR A 60 1.84 -3.94 -20.17
CA THR A 60 0.72 -4.50 -20.95
C THR A 60 -0.56 -4.67 -20.10
N PRO A 61 -0.54 -5.34 -18.93
CA PRO A 61 -1.67 -5.35 -18.00
C PRO A 61 -2.11 -3.97 -17.54
N LEU A 62 -1.17 -3.05 -17.29
CA LEU A 62 -1.49 -1.67 -16.89
C LEU A 62 -2.28 -0.93 -17.98
N ARG A 63 -1.88 -1.03 -19.25
CA ARG A 63 -2.63 -0.45 -20.38
C ARG A 63 -4.05 -1.00 -20.49
N ARG A 64 -4.24 -2.31 -20.30
CA ARG A 64 -5.58 -2.93 -20.27
C ARG A 64 -6.43 -2.40 -19.11
N ALA A 65 -5.81 -2.12 -17.97
CA ALA A 65 -6.52 -1.55 -16.84
C ALA A 65 -6.91 -0.08 -17.06
N ILE A 66 -6.05 0.73 -17.68
CA ILE A 66 -6.40 2.10 -18.09
C ILE A 66 -7.63 2.08 -19.01
N GLU A 67 -7.63 1.17 -19.99
CA GLU A 67 -8.73 0.96 -20.92
C GLU A 67 -10.06 0.58 -20.23
N ARG A 68 -9.98 -0.22 -19.16
CA ARG A 68 -11.15 -0.54 -18.33
C ARG A 68 -11.60 0.66 -17.50
N LEU A 69 -10.66 1.33 -16.83
CA LEU A 69 -10.96 2.45 -15.92
C LEU A 69 -11.56 3.65 -16.66
N ARG A 70 -11.14 3.93 -17.90
CA ARG A 70 -11.69 5.04 -18.70
C ARG A 70 -13.18 4.89 -19.00
N ARG A 71 -13.69 3.66 -19.05
CA ARG A 71 -15.10 3.35 -19.38
C ARG A 71 -16.03 3.44 -18.17
N LEU A 72 -15.47 3.44 -16.96
CA LEU A 72 -16.24 3.42 -15.72
C LEU A 72 -16.25 4.80 -15.07
N PRO A 73 -17.42 5.29 -14.60
CA PRO A 73 -17.48 6.48 -13.74
C PRO A 73 -16.84 6.19 -12.37
N ALA A 74 -16.48 7.25 -11.64
CA ALA A 74 -15.77 7.11 -10.36
C ALA A 74 -16.53 6.27 -9.32
N ALA A 75 -17.87 6.33 -9.30
CA ALA A 75 -18.69 5.52 -8.41
C ALA A 75 -18.52 4.01 -8.67
N ASP A 76 -18.46 3.60 -9.95
CA ASP A 76 -18.29 2.19 -10.32
C ASP A 76 -16.85 1.71 -10.13
N ARG A 77 -15.86 2.60 -10.33
CA ARG A 77 -14.46 2.29 -10.00
C ARG A 77 -14.27 1.95 -8.52
N ALA A 78 -15.03 2.56 -7.63
CA ALA A 78 -14.98 2.27 -6.19
C ALA A 78 -15.47 0.86 -5.82
N ARG A 79 -16.18 0.18 -6.74
CA ARG A 79 -16.64 -1.21 -6.55
C ARG A 79 -15.58 -2.22 -7.00
N LEU A 80 -14.52 -1.79 -7.67
CA LEU A 80 -13.46 -2.67 -8.13
C LEU A 80 -12.59 -3.14 -6.95
N PRO A 81 -12.14 -4.41 -6.95
CA PRO A 81 -11.27 -4.92 -5.90
C PRO A 81 -9.97 -4.11 -5.87
N GLY A 82 -9.61 -3.63 -4.67
CA GLY A 82 -8.38 -2.87 -4.45
C GLY A 82 -8.48 -1.36 -4.69
N ILE A 83 -9.63 -0.82 -5.13
CA ILE A 83 -9.86 0.63 -5.26
C ILE A 83 -10.87 1.06 -4.19
N SER A 84 -10.43 1.89 -3.24
CA SER A 84 -11.33 2.47 -2.24
C SER A 84 -12.09 3.66 -2.81
N ALA A 85 -13.24 4.00 -2.22
CA ALA A 85 -14.03 5.18 -2.60
C ALA A 85 -13.18 6.47 -2.64
N ALA A 86 -12.34 6.68 -1.62
CA ALA A 86 -11.42 7.82 -1.56
C ALA A 86 -10.42 7.88 -2.74
N ARG A 87 -10.10 6.73 -3.35
CA ARG A 87 -9.13 6.65 -4.46
C ARG A 87 -9.80 6.57 -5.83
N SER A 88 -11.11 6.40 -5.93
CA SER A 88 -11.78 6.05 -7.19
C SER A 88 -11.67 7.15 -8.26
N ALA A 89 -11.76 8.42 -7.84
CA ALA A 89 -11.62 9.59 -8.71
C ALA A 89 -10.22 9.67 -9.33
N GLN A 90 -9.17 9.48 -8.51
CA GLN A 90 -7.77 9.63 -8.93
C GLN A 90 -7.14 8.37 -9.53
N SER A 91 -7.79 7.21 -9.43
CA SER A 91 -7.21 5.93 -9.85
C SER A 91 -6.85 5.89 -11.35
N LEU A 92 -7.68 6.49 -12.22
CA LEU A 92 -7.38 6.57 -13.65
C LEU A 92 -6.17 7.45 -13.92
N ALA A 93 -6.12 8.64 -13.30
CA ALA A 93 -4.99 9.57 -13.45
C ALA A 93 -3.68 8.91 -12.99
N GLY A 94 -3.68 8.26 -11.83
CA GLY A 94 -2.52 7.53 -11.31
C GLY A 94 -2.06 6.42 -12.24
N ALA A 95 -2.99 5.67 -12.86
CA ALA A 95 -2.64 4.62 -13.82
C ALA A 95 -1.97 5.19 -15.09
N ILE A 96 -2.47 6.32 -15.61
CA ILE A 96 -1.89 7.00 -16.78
C ILE A 96 -0.49 7.53 -16.46
N VAL A 97 -0.31 8.17 -15.30
CA VAL A 97 1.00 8.67 -14.86
C VAL A 97 1.99 7.51 -14.71
N ALA A 98 1.57 6.39 -14.11
CA ALA A 98 2.43 5.21 -13.99
C ALA A 98 2.83 4.64 -15.37
N GLU A 99 1.89 4.49 -16.31
CA GLU A 99 2.20 4.00 -17.65
C GLU A 99 3.13 4.94 -18.40
N THR A 100 2.90 6.24 -18.29
CA THR A 100 3.72 7.27 -18.92
C THR A 100 5.12 7.25 -18.33
N ALA A 101 5.26 7.19 -17.00
CA ALA A 101 6.55 7.10 -16.34
C ALA A 101 7.32 5.83 -16.77
N MET A 102 6.66 4.67 -16.79
CA MET A 102 7.26 3.42 -17.26
C MET A 102 7.69 3.51 -18.74
N ARG A 103 6.91 4.19 -19.58
CA ARG A 103 7.24 4.41 -20.99
C ARG A 103 8.43 5.34 -21.15
N THR A 104 8.45 6.48 -20.46
CA THR A 104 9.51 7.48 -20.56
C THR A 104 10.83 6.98 -19.98
N MET A 105 10.78 6.14 -18.95
CA MET A 105 11.97 5.53 -18.34
C MET A 105 12.40 4.22 -19.01
N GLU A 106 11.64 3.74 -20.00
CA GLU A 106 11.89 2.46 -20.69
C GLU A 106 12.00 1.24 -19.75
N VAL A 107 11.23 1.24 -18.65
CA VAL A 107 11.25 0.16 -17.64
C VAL A 107 10.01 -0.74 -17.75
N ASP A 108 10.25 -2.06 -17.79
CA ASP A 108 9.21 -3.10 -17.69
C ASP A 108 9.85 -4.44 -17.30
N PRO A 109 9.42 -5.12 -16.20
CA PRO A 109 8.43 -4.70 -15.20
C PRO A 109 9.00 -3.78 -14.11
N VAL A 110 8.10 -3.14 -13.36
CA VAL A 110 8.45 -2.48 -12.10
C VAL A 110 7.97 -3.29 -10.89
N LEU A 111 8.71 -3.21 -9.80
CA LEU A 111 8.31 -3.76 -8.51
C LEU A 111 7.57 -2.71 -7.70
N ILE A 112 6.41 -3.09 -7.16
CA ILE A 112 5.66 -2.25 -6.24
C ILE A 112 6.29 -2.37 -4.86
N CYS A 113 6.87 -1.27 -4.40
CA CYS A 113 7.39 -1.17 -3.04
C CYS A 113 6.22 -1.26 -2.03
N PRO A 114 6.33 -2.10 -0.99
CA PRO A 114 5.34 -2.13 0.09
C PRO A 114 5.53 -0.99 1.10
N TRP A 115 6.65 -0.27 1.04
CA TRP A 115 7.01 0.84 1.93
C TRP A 115 6.74 2.17 1.22
N ALA A 116 6.13 3.12 1.90
CA ALA A 116 5.80 4.44 1.37
C ALA A 116 6.55 5.55 2.12
N ILE A 117 6.17 6.79 1.83
CA ILE A 117 6.78 7.99 2.45
C ILE A 117 6.72 7.92 3.98
N ARG A 118 5.64 7.39 4.56
CA ARG A 118 5.47 7.33 6.02
C ARG A 118 6.61 6.56 6.67
N GLU A 119 6.94 5.40 6.14
CA GLU A 119 8.00 4.58 6.69
C GLU A 119 9.37 5.19 6.42
N GLY A 120 9.57 5.84 5.27
CA GLY A 120 10.80 6.60 5.00
C GLY A 120 11.04 7.72 6.02
N VAL A 121 9.99 8.47 6.37
CA VAL A 121 10.05 9.52 7.41
C VAL A 121 10.32 8.92 8.79
N LEU A 122 9.71 7.77 9.11
CA LEU A 122 9.95 7.08 10.36
C LEU A 122 11.41 6.63 10.50
N LEU A 123 11.99 6.05 9.43
CA LEU A 123 13.39 5.64 9.40
C LEU A 123 14.33 6.83 9.56
N GLN A 124 14.05 7.95 8.90
CA GLN A 124 14.80 9.20 9.06
C GLN A 124 14.76 9.72 10.51
N ALA A 125 13.62 9.63 11.18
CA ALA A 125 13.51 10.03 12.58
C ALA A 125 14.34 9.13 13.53
N PHE A 126 14.52 7.86 13.20
CA PHE A 126 15.40 6.96 13.96
C PHE A 126 16.88 7.17 13.67
N GLU A 127 17.23 7.48 12.42
CA GLU A 127 18.60 7.69 11.99
C GLU A 127 19.17 9.04 12.48
N SER A 128 18.34 10.08 12.57
CA SER A 128 18.76 11.42 13.01
C SER A 128 17.79 12.02 14.04
N PRO A 129 17.78 11.50 15.28
CA PRO A 129 16.86 11.94 16.32
C PRO A 129 17.03 13.42 16.71
N ASP A 130 18.20 13.99 16.44
CA ASP A 130 18.58 15.36 16.72
C ASP A 130 17.90 16.38 15.78
N ARG A 131 17.55 16.01 14.54
CA ARG A 131 16.81 16.90 13.62
C ARG A 131 15.34 17.09 14.03
N VAL A 132 14.72 16.06 14.62
CA VAL A 132 13.33 16.14 15.11
C VAL A 132 13.27 16.95 16.42
N GLY A 133 14.24 16.75 17.32
CA GLY A 133 14.34 17.53 18.55
C GLY A 133 14.58 19.03 18.29
N ARG A 134 15.37 19.38 17.28
CA ARG A 134 15.65 20.79 16.95
C ARG A 134 14.44 21.52 16.32
N ALA A 135 13.57 20.81 15.58
CA ALA A 135 12.36 21.41 15.02
C ALA A 135 11.29 21.75 16.07
N LEU A 136 11.28 21.06 17.22
CA LEU A 136 10.33 21.29 18.32
C LEU A 136 10.78 22.39 19.30
N LEU A 137 12.04 22.84 19.25
CA LEU A 137 12.59 23.85 20.15
C LEU A 137 12.60 25.27 19.55
N THR A 138 12.24 25.42 18.28
CA THR A 138 12.23 26.72 17.57
C THR A 138 10.82 27.27 17.31
N GLY A 139 9.79 26.71 17.97
CA GLY A 139 8.39 27.11 17.87
C GLY A 139 7.83 27.64 19.18
#